data_AF-A0A6A5V2Q2-F1
#
_entry.id   AF-A0A6A5V2Q2-F1
#
_cell.length_a   1.000
_cell.length_b   1.000
_cell.length_c   1.000
_cell.angle_alpha   90.00
_cell.angle_beta   90.00
_cell.angle_gamma   90.00
#
_symmetry.space_group_name_H-M   'P 1'
#
loop_
_entity.id
_entity.type
_entity.pdbx_description
1 polymer ?
#
loop_
_entity_poly.entity_id
_entity_poly.type
_entity_poly.pdbx_seq_one_letter_code
_entity_poly.pdbx_strand_id
1 'polypeptide(L)'
;MALTALGVAASATQLAAYGLTIISYIAKTSERVQNTPQEYHEYEVQLRNLVNTAQGIERNPALQTRNVKFQLDTISAEVRTLQSILCPAIGFEKNSCKKNWNIIYGSEQRKIAMHLKSLYQMNIALLLCITTSNTDQLSDVKGSINKLADQNIELEQETSEAGAAQGALRSMDVEGVAERLPLTCLQGDPTQSFGQAQMRIGPTAVDRQSKCSRSNMQVYLLIKL
;
A
#
# COMPACT_ATOMS: atom_id res chain seq x y z
N MET A 1 12.26 15.07 -16.05
CA MET A 1 11.23 14.20 -15.44
C MET A 1 11.57 12.71 -15.52
N ALA A 2 12.00 12.18 -16.67
CA ALA A 2 12.31 10.75 -16.83
C ALA A 2 13.36 10.18 -15.83
N LEU A 3 14.41 10.94 -15.49
CA LEU A 3 15.41 10.50 -14.50
C LEU A 3 14.85 10.36 -13.08
N THR A 4 13.93 11.25 -12.67
CA THR A 4 13.26 11.17 -11.36
C THR A 4 12.35 9.95 -11.32
N ALA A 5 11.59 9.73 -12.40
CA ALA A 5 10.67 8.61 -12.55
C ALA A 5 11.40 7.26 -12.40
N LEU A 6 12.48 7.06 -13.17
CA LEU A 6 13.33 5.88 -13.08
C LEU A 6 13.96 5.71 -11.69
N GLY A 7 14.41 6.81 -11.08
CA GLY A 7 14.98 6.79 -9.73
C GLY A 7 13.97 6.33 -8.68
N VAL A 8 12.72 6.79 -8.76
CA VAL A 8 11.65 6.38 -7.84
C VAL A 8 11.30 4.90 -8.04
N ALA A 9 11.11 4.46 -9.29
CA ALA A 9 10.79 3.07 -9.59
C ALA A 9 11.90 2.12 -9.11
N ALA A 10 13.17 2.51 -9.28
CA ALA A 10 14.31 1.76 -8.78
C ALA A 10 14.32 1.68 -7.23
N SER A 11 14.16 2.81 -6.54
CA SER A 11 14.10 2.83 -5.06
C SER A 11 12.93 1.98 -4.54
N ALA A 12 11.76 2.06 -5.17
CA ALA A 12 10.59 1.26 -4.82
C ALA A 12 10.84 -0.25 -5.03
N THR A 13 11.45 -0.64 -6.15
CA THR A 13 11.81 -2.04 -6.44
C THR A 13 12.80 -2.57 -5.42
N GLN A 14 13.84 -1.81 -5.09
CA GLN A 14 14.83 -2.19 -4.09
C GLN A 14 14.17 -2.35 -2.72
N LEU A 15 13.32 -1.42 -2.32
CA LEU A 15 12.59 -1.47 -1.05
C LEU A 15 11.72 -2.73 -0.96
N ALA A 16 11.00 -3.07 -2.02
CA ALA A 16 10.21 -4.29 -2.10
C ALA A 16 11.09 -5.55 -1.94
N ALA A 17 12.25 -5.59 -2.62
CA ALA A 17 13.18 -6.72 -2.52
C ALA A 17 13.75 -6.90 -1.10
N TYR A 18 14.14 -5.80 -0.44
CA TYR A 18 14.61 -5.85 0.94
C TYR A 18 13.51 -6.27 1.91
N GLY A 19 12.29 -5.72 1.77
CA GLY A 19 11.14 -6.09 2.58
C GLY A 19 10.81 -7.58 2.47
N LEU A 20 10.77 -8.13 1.25
CA LEU A 20 10.56 -9.56 1.01
C LEU A 20 11.65 -10.44 1.64
N THR A 21 12.90 -9.98 1.61
CA THR A 21 14.01 -10.71 2.25
C THR A 21 13.81 -10.80 3.76
N ILE A 22 13.42 -9.70 4.42
CA ILE A 22 13.14 -9.68 5.86
C ILE A 22 11.93 -10.55 6.18
N ILE A 23 10.83 -10.45 5.41
CA ILE A 23 9.64 -11.30 5.59
C ILE A 23 10.00 -12.78 5.51
N SER A 24 10.80 -13.18 4.51
CA SER A 24 11.25 -14.57 4.36
C SER A 24 12.10 -15.01 5.56
N TYR A 25 12.95 -14.12 6.08
CA TYR A 25 13.75 -14.40 7.27
C TYR A 25 12.88 -14.61 8.51
N ILE A 26 11.91 -13.71 8.75
CA ILE A 26 10.97 -13.83 9.87
C ILE A 26 10.19 -15.13 9.76
N ALA A 27 9.57 -15.43 8.61
CA ALA A 27 8.80 -16.65 8.40
C ALA A 27 9.61 -17.94 8.67
N LYS A 28 10.81 -18.03 8.09
CA LYS A 28 11.72 -19.18 8.32
C LYS A 28 12.15 -19.31 9.78
N THR A 29 12.24 -18.19 10.49
CA THR A 29 12.63 -18.21 11.91
C THR A 29 11.43 -18.61 12.77
N SER A 30 10.24 -18.11 12.47
CA SER A 30 8.98 -18.50 13.11
C SER A 30 8.70 -20.01 13.01
N GLU A 31 8.96 -20.61 11.85
CA GLU A 31 8.82 -22.06 11.65
C GLU A 31 9.78 -22.89 12.53
N ARG A 32 10.95 -22.33 12.86
CA ARG A 32 12.03 -23.04 13.57
C ARG A 32 12.05 -22.77 15.07
N VAL A 33 11.38 -21.72 15.52
CA VAL A 33 11.35 -21.28 16.92
C VAL A 33 9.92 -21.37 17.46
N GLN A 34 9.70 -22.36 18.34
CA GLN A 34 8.38 -22.64 18.94
C GLN A 34 7.75 -21.47 19.71
N ASN A 35 8.54 -20.46 20.12
CA ASN A 35 8.08 -19.32 20.92
C ASN A 35 8.47 -17.99 20.25
N THR A 36 8.09 -17.81 18.99
CA THR A 36 8.28 -16.51 18.32
C THR A 36 7.28 -15.50 18.92
N PRO A 37 7.73 -14.32 19.40
CA PRO A 37 6.82 -13.31 19.92
C PRO A 37 5.79 -12.88 18.88
N GLN A 38 4.54 -12.67 19.31
CA GLN A 38 3.43 -12.28 18.45
C GLN A 38 3.71 -11.00 17.65
N GLU A 39 4.49 -10.08 18.23
CA GLU A 39 4.95 -8.84 17.61
C GLU A 39 5.60 -9.07 16.23
N TYR A 40 6.30 -10.20 16.03
CA TYR A 40 6.93 -10.51 14.74
C TYR A 40 5.92 -10.81 13.63
N HIS A 41 4.74 -11.31 13.97
CA HIS A 41 3.67 -11.46 13.00
C HIS A 41 3.12 -10.09 12.57
N GLU A 42 2.96 -9.17 13.53
CA GLU A 42 2.56 -7.79 13.22
C GLU A 42 3.59 -7.10 12.33
N TYR A 43 4.89 -7.31 12.60
CA TYR A 43 5.98 -6.80 11.78
C TYR A 43 5.96 -7.36 10.36
N GLU A 44 5.67 -8.64 10.21
CA GLU A 44 5.52 -9.28 8.92
C GLU A 44 4.39 -8.64 8.10
N VAL A 45 3.24 -8.37 8.73
CA VAL A 45 2.11 -7.67 8.11
C VAL A 45 2.50 -6.25 7.70
N GLN A 46 3.19 -5.50 8.58
CA GLN A 46 3.65 -4.15 8.27
C GLN A 46 4.62 -4.12 7.09
N LEU A 47 5.57 -5.06 7.04
CA LEU A 47 6.51 -5.18 5.92
C LEU A 47 5.80 -5.57 4.62
N ARG A 48 4.79 -6.45 4.66
CA ARG A 48 3.97 -6.77 3.47
C ARG A 48 3.24 -5.54 2.95
N ASN A 49 2.65 -4.75 3.85
CA ASN A 49 1.98 -3.51 3.46
C ASN A 49 2.97 -2.54 2.79
N LEU A 50 4.18 -2.41 3.35
CA LEU A 50 5.22 -1.57 2.74
C LEU A 50 5.64 -2.07 1.35
N VAL A 51 5.82 -3.39 1.18
CA VAL A 51 6.13 -4.02 -0.11
C VAL A 51 5.02 -3.73 -1.13
N ASN A 52 3.76 -3.88 -0.73
CA ASN A 52 2.61 -3.61 -1.59
C ASN A 52 2.56 -2.13 -2.00
N THR A 53 2.79 -1.20 -1.06
CA THR A 53 2.88 0.24 -1.35
C THR A 53 4.01 0.54 -2.33
N ALA A 54 5.19 -0.04 -2.13
CA ALA A 54 6.34 0.15 -3.01
C ALA A 54 6.05 -0.35 -4.44
N GLN A 55 5.48 -1.54 -4.58
CA GLN A 55 5.06 -2.06 -5.89
C GLN A 55 3.97 -1.20 -6.54
N GLY A 56 3.06 -0.64 -5.74
CA GLY A 56 2.05 0.31 -6.23
C GLY A 56 2.66 1.59 -6.80
N ILE A 57 3.70 2.13 -6.15
CA ILE A 57 4.44 3.30 -6.64
C ILE A 57 5.22 2.98 -7.92
N GLU A 58 5.87 1.82 -7.97
CA GLU A 58 6.63 1.37 -9.14
C GLU A 58 5.74 1.29 -10.39
N ARG A 59 4.54 0.72 -10.26
CA ARG A 59 3.57 0.56 -11.35
C ARG A 59 2.80 1.83 -11.70
N ASN A 60 2.87 2.88 -10.89
CA ASN A 60 2.11 4.10 -11.10
C ASN A 60 3.02 5.32 -11.33
N PRO A 61 3.23 5.73 -12.61
CA PRO A 61 4.05 6.89 -12.96
C PRO A 61 3.63 8.20 -12.27
N ALA A 62 2.34 8.38 -11.97
CA ALA A 62 1.84 9.59 -11.32
C ALA A 62 2.37 9.74 -9.88
N LEU A 63 2.76 8.63 -9.24
CA LEU A 63 3.36 8.63 -7.90
C LEU A 63 4.88 8.79 -7.94
N GLN A 64 5.51 8.84 -9.12
CA GLN A 64 6.96 8.91 -9.25
C GLN A 64 7.50 10.34 -9.12
N THR A 65 7.13 10.97 -8.01
CA THR A 65 7.48 12.36 -7.69
C THR A 65 8.74 12.44 -6.82
N ARG A 66 9.34 13.64 -6.75
CA ARG A 66 10.52 13.88 -5.91
C ARG A 66 10.24 13.64 -4.41
N ASN A 67 9.04 13.99 -3.95
CA ASN A 67 8.65 13.83 -2.55
C ASN A 67 8.52 12.36 -2.19
N VAL A 68 7.89 11.56 -3.07
CA VAL A 68 7.81 10.11 -2.90
C VAL A 68 9.21 9.49 -2.93
N LYS A 69 10.11 9.96 -3.81
CA LYS A 69 11.51 9.51 -3.82
C LYS A 69 12.19 9.70 -2.45
N PHE A 70 12.07 10.90 -1.87
CA PHE A 70 12.68 11.22 -0.59
C PHE A 70 12.19 10.30 0.54
N GLN A 71 10.89 10.02 0.57
CA GLN A 71 10.30 9.09 1.53
C GLN A 71 10.80 7.67 1.31
N LEU A 72 10.84 7.19 0.06
CA LEU A 72 11.36 5.85 -0.26
C LEU A 72 12.83 5.69 0.11
N ASP A 73 13.67 6.70 -0.14
CA ASP A 73 15.09 6.65 0.20
C ASP A 73 15.29 6.58 1.73
N THR A 74 14.48 7.35 2.48
CA THR A 74 14.47 7.34 3.96
C THR A 74 14.06 5.97 4.50
N ILE A 75 12.95 5.42 3.99
CA ILE A 75 12.46 4.10 4.41
C ILE A 75 13.47 3.01 4.02
N SER A 76 14.09 3.11 2.85
CA SER A 76 15.10 2.15 2.39
C SER A 76 16.31 2.09 3.32
N ALA A 77 16.76 3.23 3.86
CA ALA A 77 17.83 3.26 4.84
C ALA A 77 17.42 2.54 6.15
N GLU A 78 16.19 2.74 6.60
CA GLU A 78 15.65 2.08 7.79
C GLU A 78 15.51 0.56 7.59
N VAL A 79 14.98 0.13 6.44
CA VAL A 79 14.84 -1.30 6.09
C VAL A 79 16.20 -1.97 6.00
N ARG A 80 17.22 -1.31 5.43
CA ARG A 80 18.59 -1.87 5.37
C ARG A 80 19.19 -2.01 6.76
N THR A 81 18.96 -1.03 7.65
CA THR A 81 19.39 -1.11 9.05
C THR A 81 18.72 -2.30 9.74
N LEU A 82 17.40 -2.43 9.58
CA LEU A 82 16.65 -3.56 10.13
C LEU A 82 17.13 -4.91 9.55
N GLN A 83 17.40 -4.98 8.26
CA GLN A 83 17.97 -6.16 7.61
C GLN A 83 19.34 -6.51 8.18
N SER A 84 20.21 -5.53 8.45
CA SER A 84 21.54 -5.79 9.01
C SER A 84 21.49 -6.38 10.43
N ILE A 85 20.47 -6.00 11.20
CA ILE A 85 20.24 -6.52 12.56
C ILE A 85 19.62 -7.93 12.51
N LEU A 86 18.62 -8.12 11.64
CA LEU A 86 17.88 -9.38 11.55
C LEU A 86 18.64 -10.46 10.77
N CYS A 87 19.29 -10.09 9.68
CA CYS A 87 20.00 -10.97 8.76
C CYS A 87 21.50 -10.64 8.79
N PRO A 88 22.22 -10.88 9.90
CA PRO A 88 23.67 -10.75 9.89
C PRO A 88 24.22 -11.63 8.75
N ALA A 89 25.21 -11.12 8.02
CA ALA A 89 25.78 -11.72 6.80
C ALA A 89 26.27 -13.17 6.95
N ILE A 90 26.29 -13.69 8.17
CA ILE A 90 26.60 -15.06 8.56
C ILE A 90 25.40 -15.97 8.26
N GLY A 91 25.14 -16.21 6.97
CA GLY A 91 24.52 -17.40 6.37
C GLY A 91 23.25 -18.02 6.99
N PHE A 92 22.29 -18.35 6.11
CA PHE A 92 21.13 -19.22 6.36
C PHE A 92 21.48 -20.69 6.65
N GLU A 93 22.52 -20.99 7.42
CA GLU A 93 22.76 -22.36 7.85
C GLU A 93 21.64 -22.81 8.80
N LYS A 94 21.19 -24.07 8.67
CA LYS A 94 20.08 -24.63 9.47
C LYS A 94 20.25 -24.40 10.98
N ASN A 95 21.49 -24.45 11.47
CA ASN A 95 21.83 -24.22 12.88
C ASN A 95 22.07 -22.74 13.23
N SER A 96 22.33 -21.90 12.24
CA SER A 96 22.55 -20.45 12.39
C SER A 96 21.24 -19.72 12.74
N CYS A 97 20.10 -20.01 12.09
CA CYS A 97 18.83 -19.32 12.40
C CYS A 97 18.42 -19.41 13.88
N LYS A 98 18.46 -20.61 14.48
CA LYS A 98 18.07 -20.79 15.89
C LYS A 98 19.07 -20.12 16.84
N LYS A 99 20.36 -20.16 16.50
CA LYS A 99 21.43 -19.51 17.26
C LYS A 99 21.33 -17.98 17.19
N ASN A 100 21.09 -17.44 15.99
CA ASN A 100 20.90 -16.02 15.74
C ASN A 100 19.64 -15.51 16.44
N TRP A 101 18.56 -16.28 16.42
CA TRP A 101 17.34 -15.91 17.14
C TRP A 101 17.53 -15.84 18.66
N ASN A 102 18.28 -16.79 19.23
CA ASN A 102 18.63 -16.74 20.65
C ASN A 102 19.57 -15.56 20.98
N ILE A 103 20.34 -15.06 20.01
CA ILE A 103 21.15 -13.84 20.15
C ILE A 103 20.27 -12.58 20.07
N ILE A 104 19.16 -12.65 19.32
CA ILE A 104 18.13 -11.61 19.20
C ILE A 104 17.20 -11.65 20.44
N TYR A 105 17.76 -11.80 21.64
CA TYR A 105 17.02 -11.68 22.90
C TYR A 105 17.51 -10.44 23.67
N GLY A 106 16.60 -9.76 24.36
CA GLY A 106 16.93 -8.62 25.21
C GLY A 106 17.15 -7.32 24.42
N SER A 107 18.36 -6.77 24.43
CA SER A 107 18.65 -5.44 23.87
C SER A 107 18.43 -5.36 22.35
N GLU A 108 18.79 -6.40 21.60
CA GLU A 108 18.60 -6.44 20.14
C GLU A 108 17.12 -6.54 19.76
N GLN A 109 16.32 -7.29 20.51
CA GLN A 109 14.86 -7.34 20.32
C GLN A 109 14.25 -5.94 20.50
N ARG A 110 14.67 -5.20 21.52
CA ARG A 110 14.18 -3.82 21.72
C ARG A 110 14.61 -2.90 20.57
N LYS A 111 15.82 -3.05 20.03
CA LYS A 111 16.26 -2.29 18.84
C LYS A 111 15.42 -2.61 17.62
N ILE A 112 15.16 -3.88 17.35
CA ILE A 112 14.30 -4.34 16.26
C ILE A 112 12.90 -3.73 16.38
N ALA A 113 12.30 -3.79 17.57
CA ALA A 113 10.99 -3.18 17.83
C ALA A 113 10.99 -1.66 17.59
N MET A 114 12.06 -0.96 18.00
CA MET A 114 12.21 0.48 17.75
C MET A 114 12.30 0.80 16.25
N HIS A 115 13.12 0.06 15.50
CA HIS A 115 13.25 0.23 14.05
C HIS A 115 11.94 -0.07 13.32
N LEU A 116 11.20 -1.09 13.75
CA LEU A 116 9.90 -1.44 13.15
C LEU A 116 8.83 -0.40 13.44
N LYS A 117 8.80 0.15 14.67
CA LYS A 117 7.93 1.27 15.00
C LYS A 117 8.25 2.51 14.17
N SER A 118 9.54 2.81 14.00
CA SER A 118 10.02 3.90 13.14
C SER A 118 9.56 3.70 11.69
N LEU A 119 9.77 2.49 11.17
CA LEU A 119 9.35 2.09 9.83
C LEU A 119 7.85 2.25 9.61
N TYR A 120 7.03 1.86 10.58
CA TYR A 120 5.58 2.04 10.53
C TYR A 120 5.19 3.51 10.42
N GLN A 121 5.81 4.39 11.22
CA GLN A 121 5.59 5.84 11.15
C GLN A 121 6.00 6.42 9.80
N MET A 122 7.16 6.01 9.26
CA MET A 122 7.61 6.43 7.94
C MET A 122 6.67 5.94 6.82
N ASN A 123 6.13 4.73 6.93
CA ASN A 123 5.15 4.20 5.98
C ASN A 123 3.84 5.01 6.01
N ILE A 124 3.37 5.41 7.20
CA ILE A 124 2.22 6.33 7.32
C ILE A 124 2.54 7.66 6.63
N ALA A 125 3.73 8.22 6.83
CA ALA A 125 4.14 9.47 6.19
C ALA A 125 4.19 9.34 4.65
N LEU A 126 4.66 8.20 4.12
CA LEU A 126 4.63 7.90 2.70
C LEU A 126 3.19 7.83 2.16
N LEU A 127 2.30 7.12 2.85
CA LEU A 127 0.89 7.03 2.46
C LEU A 127 0.20 8.39 2.48
N LEU A 128 0.50 9.21 3.48
CA LEU A 128 0.00 10.59 3.55
C LEU A 128 0.50 11.41 2.36
N CYS A 129 1.80 11.33 2.05
CA CYS A 129 2.41 12.02 0.90
C CYS A 129 1.77 11.61 -0.44
N ILE A 130 1.42 10.33 -0.60
CA ILE A 130 0.71 9.83 -1.79
C ILE A 130 -0.71 10.41 -1.83
N THR A 131 -1.42 10.38 -0.70
CA THR A 131 -2.81 10.86 -0.62
C THR A 131 -2.93 12.35 -0.87
N THR A 132 -2.02 13.16 -0.32
CA THR A 132 -1.99 14.61 -0.57
C THR A 132 -1.71 14.90 -2.04
N SER A 133 -0.74 14.20 -2.65
CA SER A 133 -0.43 14.35 -4.07
C SER A 133 -1.65 14.05 -4.97
N ASN A 134 -2.43 13.03 -4.62
CA ASN A 134 -3.66 12.70 -5.35
C ASN A 134 -4.76 13.76 -5.16
N THR A 135 -4.86 14.34 -3.96
CA THR A 135 -5.85 15.39 -3.65
C THR A 135 -5.55 16.67 -4.42
N ASP A 136 -4.28 17.06 -4.48
CA ASP A 136 -3.83 18.23 -5.25
C ASP A 136 -4.16 18.05 -6.73
N GLN A 137 -3.86 16.88 -7.31
CA GLN A 137 -4.23 16.55 -8.69
C GLN A 137 -5.74 16.62 -8.94
N LEU A 138 -6.56 16.15 -8.00
CA LEU A 138 -8.02 16.22 -8.12
C LEU A 138 -8.52 17.67 -8.09
N SER A 139 -7.90 18.53 -7.27
CA SER A 139 -8.24 19.95 -7.19
C SER A 139 -7.92 20.70 -8.49
N ASP A 140 -6.80 20.36 -9.14
CA ASP A 140 -6.40 20.93 -10.44
C ASP A 140 -7.35 20.51 -11.56
N VAL A 141 -7.77 19.24 -11.57
CA VAL A 141 -8.76 18.72 -12.52
C VAL A 141 -10.09 19.44 -12.34
N LYS A 142 -10.56 19.60 -11.09
CA LYS A 142 -11.78 20.34 -10.78
C LYS A 142 -11.70 21.80 -11.25
N GLY A 143 -10.57 22.46 -11.02
CA GLY A 143 -10.34 23.83 -11.50
C GLY A 143 -10.36 23.94 -13.03
N SER A 144 -9.82 22.95 -13.73
CA SER A 144 -9.81 22.90 -15.20
C SER A 144 -11.20 22.64 -15.78
N ILE A 145 -12.01 21.78 -15.15
CA ILE A 145 -13.40 21.53 -15.53
C ILE A 145 -14.23 22.80 -15.37
N ASN A 146 -14.06 23.52 -14.25
CA ASN A 146 -14.78 24.78 -14.03
C ASN A 146 -14.45 25.82 -15.12
N LYS A 147 -13.17 25.98 -15.48
CA LYS A 147 -12.77 26.88 -16.56
C LYS A 147 -13.39 26.51 -17.91
N LEU A 148 -13.46 25.21 -18.23
CA LEU A 148 -14.12 24.74 -19.46
C LEU A 148 -15.63 24.98 -19.43
N ALA A 149 -16.27 24.80 -18.27
CA ALA A 149 -17.69 25.11 -18.09
C ALA A 149 -17.96 26.61 -18.30
N ASP A 150 -17.12 27.47 -17.73
CA ASP A 150 -17.23 28.93 -17.89
C ASP A 150 -17.06 29.36 -19.36
N GLN A 151 -16.09 28.77 -20.08
CA GLN A 151 -15.86 29.04 -21.51
C GLN A 151 -17.04 28.59 -22.40
N ASN A 152 -17.66 27.45 -22.08
CA ASN A 152 -18.82 26.98 -22.85
C ASN A 152 -20.06 27.87 -22.65
N ILE A 153 -20.25 28.41 -21.44
CA ILE A 153 -21.35 29.35 -21.17
C ILE A 153 -21.13 30.66 -21.95
N GLU A 154 -19.88 31.13 -22.06
CA GLU A 154 -19.54 32.36 -22.79
C GLU A 154 -19.77 32.20 -24.31
N LEU A 155 -19.44 31.04 -24.88
CA LEU A 155 -19.69 30.72 -26.30
C LEU A 155 -21.19 30.60 -26.66
N GLU A 156 -22.03 30.16 -25.73
CA GLU A 156 -23.50 30.10 -25.94
C GLU A 156 -24.15 31.50 -25.91
N GLN A 157 -23.53 32.49 -25.27
CA GLN A 157 -24.03 33.87 -25.26
C GLN A 157 -23.72 34.61 -26.57
N GLU A 158 -22.54 34.41 -27.15
CA GLU A 158 -22.15 35.05 -28.43
C GLU A 158 -22.95 34.51 -29.64
N THR A 159 -23.42 33.26 -29.59
CA THR A 159 -24.26 32.66 -30.66
C THR A 159 -25.72 33.08 -30.59
N SER A 160 -26.20 33.57 -29.44
CA SER A 160 -27.57 34.09 -29.27
C SER A 160 -27.74 35.51 -29.84
N GLU A 161 -26.69 36.34 -29.78
CA GLU A 161 -26.73 37.71 -30.33
C GLU A 161 -26.59 37.76 -31.86
N ALA A 162 -25.92 36.77 -32.48
CA ALA A 162 -25.86 36.64 -33.94
C ALA A 162 -27.17 36.13 -34.56
N GLY A 163 -28.03 35.46 -33.78
CA GLY A 163 -29.32 34.91 -34.22
C GLY A 163 -30.47 35.91 -34.28
N ALA A 164 -30.35 37.09 -33.67
CA ALA A 164 -31.43 38.09 -33.62
C ALA A 164 -31.61 38.90 -34.93
N ALA A 165 -30.71 38.77 -35.91
CA ALA A 165 -30.75 39.55 -37.15
C ALA A 165 -31.35 38.80 -38.37
N GLN A 166 -31.67 37.51 -38.27
CA GLN A 166 -32.24 36.72 -39.38
C GLN A 166 -33.49 35.95 -38.94
N GLY A 167 -34.61 36.66 -38.85
CA GLY A 167 -35.89 36.04 -38.48
C GLY A 167 -37.13 36.88 -38.76
N ALA A 168 -37.07 37.81 -39.72
CA ALA A 168 -38.26 38.49 -40.24
C ALA A 168 -38.58 37.97 -41.64
N LEU A 169 -39.17 36.78 -41.75
CA LEU A 169 -40.15 36.50 -42.81
C LEU A 169 -40.94 35.21 -42.53
N ARG A 170 -42.27 35.39 -42.58
CA ARG A 170 -43.33 34.39 -42.83
C ARG A 170 -43.79 33.50 -41.69
N SER A 171 -44.80 34.05 -41.00
CA SER A 171 -46.07 33.38 -40.69
C SER A 171 -46.53 32.46 -41.84
N MET A 172 -46.74 31.19 -41.52
CA MET A 172 -47.81 30.37 -42.07
C MET A 172 -48.33 29.46 -40.96
N ASP A 173 -49.63 29.62 -40.68
CA ASP A 173 -50.43 28.73 -39.84
C ASP A 173 -50.39 27.30 -40.38
N VAL A 174 -50.19 26.33 -39.49
CA VAL A 174 -50.66 24.96 -39.69
C VAL A 174 -51.21 24.44 -38.37
N GLU A 175 -52.54 24.38 -38.31
CA GLU A 175 -53.30 23.65 -37.30
C GLU A 175 -52.94 22.15 -37.32
N GLY A 176 -52.73 21.63 -36.11
CA GLY A 176 -53.38 20.40 -35.63
C GLY A 176 -53.05 19.09 -36.33
N VAL A 177 -52.19 18.28 -35.69
CA VAL A 177 -52.46 16.84 -35.52
C VAL A 177 -51.99 16.43 -34.13
N ALA A 178 -52.94 15.96 -33.34
CA ALA A 178 -52.72 15.32 -32.06
C ALA A 178 -52.11 13.93 -32.27
N GLU A 179 -51.01 13.62 -31.59
CA GLU A 179 -50.69 12.23 -31.29
C GLU A 179 -50.09 12.12 -29.88
N ARG A 180 -50.94 11.59 -29.00
CA ARG A 180 -50.58 11.05 -27.69
C ARG A 180 -49.68 9.84 -27.89
N LEU A 181 -48.68 9.65 -27.01
CA LEU A 181 -48.31 8.39 -26.31
C LEU A 181 -47.02 8.58 -25.48
N PRO A 182 -46.69 7.69 -24.52
CA PRO A 182 -46.57 8.08 -23.12
C PRO A 182 -45.16 8.03 -22.54
N LEU A 183 -44.99 8.80 -21.46
CA LEU A 183 -43.90 8.72 -20.50
C LEU A 183 -43.90 7.34 -19.80
N THR A 184 -42.85 6.55 -20.02
CA THR A 184 -42.49 5.43 -19.13
C THR A 184 -41.50 5.92 -18.09
N CYS A 185 -41.97 6.00 -16.85
CA CYS A 185 -41.17 6.17 -15.65
C CYS A 185 -40.28 4.94 -15.43
N LEU A 186 -38.96 5.12 -15.44
CA LEU A 186 -38.02 4.13 -14.88
C LEU A 186 -37.74 4.53 -13.43
N GLN A 187 -38.53 3.96 -12.54
CA GLN A 187 -38.33 4.04 -11.09
C GLN A 187 -37.72 2.70 -10.66
N GLY A 188 -36.40 2.72 -10.40
CA GLY A 188 -35.66 1.55 -9.94
C GLY A 188 -35.70 1.46 -8.41
N ASP A 189 -36.29 0.38 -7.91
CA ASP A 189 -36.26 -0.02 -6.50
C ASP A 189 -34.83 -0.41 -6.05
N PRO A 190 -34.37 0.03 -4.88
CA PRO A 190 -33.23 -0.56 -4.20
C PRO A 190 -33.72 -1.48 -3.09
N THR A 191 -33.88 -2.78 -3.38
CA THR A 191 -33.96 -3.80 -2.32
C THR A 191 -33.04 -4.97 -2.66
N GLN A 192 -31.81 -4.95 -2.16
CA GLN A 192 -31.01 -6.16 -2.00
C GLN A 192 -30.49 -6.27 -0.58
N SER A 193 -31.26 -7.05 0.18
CA SER A 193 -30.87 -7.95 1.26
C SER A 193 -29.39 -8.35 1.25
N PHE A 194 -28.65 -7.92 2.27
CA PHE A 194 -27.41 -8.58 2.67
C PHE A 194 -27.72 -9.68 3.69
N GLY A 195 -27.64 -10.92 3.20
CA GLY A 195 -27.72 -12.12 4.02
C GLY A 195 -26.55 -12.23 4.99
N GLN A 196 -26.88 -12.51 6.24
CA GLN A 196 -25.95 -12.88 7.30
C GLN A 196 -25.33 -14.25 7.00
N ALA A 197 -24.00 -14.32 6.94
CA ALA A 197 -23.26 -15.57 7.04
C ALA A 197 -22.53 -15.61 8.38
N GLN A 198 -23.16 -16.25 9.36
CA GLN A 198 -22.48 -16.72 10.58
C GLN A 198 -21.58 -17.89 10.21
N MET A 199 -20.28 -17.78 10.45
CA MET A 199 -19.39 -18.94 10.47
C MET A 199 -18.81 -19.08 11.88
N ARG A 200 -19.44 -19.99 12.64
CA ARG A 200 -18.87 -20.58 13.86
C ARG A 200 -17.73 -21.51 13.46
N ILE A 201 -16.55 -21.31 14.02
CA ILE A 201 -15.53 -22.35 14.12
C ILE A 201 -15.11 -22.42 15.59
N GLY A 202 -15.45 -23.55 16.22
CA GLY A 202 -15.09 -23.88 17.58
C GLY A 202 -13.64 -24.37 17.71
N PRO A 203 -13.16 -24.54 18.95
CA PRO A 203 -11.77 -24.85 19.23
C PRO A 203 -11.48 -26.34 19.11
N THR A 204 -10.34 -26.70 18.51
CA THR A 204 -9.76 -28.03 18.66
C THR A 204 -8.43 -27.93 19.39
N ALA A 205 -8.48 -28.38 20.64
CA ALA A 205 -7.32 -28.73 21.44
C ALA A 205 -6.71 -30.02 20.88
N VAL A 206 -5.39 -30.03 20.66
CA VAL A 206 -4.60 -31.27 20.64
C VAL A 206 -3.28 -31.01 21.37
N ASP A 207 -3.23 -31.58 22.58
CA ASP A 207 -2.03 -31.98 23.31
C ASP A 207 -1.02 -32.68 22.39
N ARG A 208 0.23 -32.21 22.39
CA ARG A 208 1.40 -33.10 22.28
C ARG A 208 2.57 -32.57 23.11
N GLN A 209 2.64 -33.10 24.33
CA GLN A 209 3.91 -33.32 25.03
C GLN A 209 4.87 -34.10 24.11
N SER A 210 6.08 -33.60 23.94
CA SER A 210 7.23 -34.45 23.61
C SER A 210 8.45 -33.97 24.38
N LYS A 211 8.77 -34.75 25.41
CA LYS A 211 10.06 -34.78 26.08
C LYS A 211 11.15 -35.11 25.06
N CYS A 212 12.16 -34.26 24.93
CA CYS A 212 13.49 -34.72 24.54
C CYS A 212 14.52 -34.16 25.52
N SER A 213 14.90 -35.07 26.41
CA SER A 213 16.02 -35.00 27.33
C SER A 213 17.33 -35.24 26.57
N ARG A 214 18.46 -34.89 27.23
CA ARG A 214 19.88 -35.18 26.96
C ARG A 214 20.64 -34.08 26.20
N SER A 215 21.48 -33.33 26.91
CA SER A 215 22.87 -33.66 27.27
C SER A 215 23.79 -33.75 26.07
N ASN A 216 24.67 -32.76 25.90
CA ASN A 216 26.11 -32.92 25.74
C ASN A 216 26.74 -31.52 25.68
N MET A 217 27.43 -31.09 26.73
CA MET A 217 28.84 -31.36 27.07
C MET A 217 29.78 -30.41 26.35
N GLN A 218 30.45 -29.60 27.16
CA GLN A 218 31.49 -28.65 26.83
C GLN A 218 32.60 -29.29 25.99
N VAL A 219 33.14 -28.54 25.03
CA VAL A 219 34.55 -28.67 24.64
C VAL A 219 35.14 -27.26 24.55
N TYR A 220 35.99 -26.96 25.52
CA TYR A 220 36.97 -25.88 25.47
C TYR A 220 38.02 -26.22 24.39
N LEU A 221 38.41 -25.23 23.57
CA LEU A 221 39.78 -25.23 23.05
C LEU A 221 40.30 -23.79 22.93
N LEU A 222 41.13 -23.43 23.90
CA LEU A 222 42.12 -22.37 23.82
C LEU A 222 43.20 -22.78 22.81
N ILE A 223 43.51 -21.92 21.85
CA ILE A 223 44.85 -21.88 21.25
C ILE A 223 45.33 -20.44 21.33
N LYS A 224 46.35 -20.23 22.16
CA LYS A 224 47.24 -19.07 22.14
C LYS A 224 48.19 -19.23 20.95
N LEU A 225 48.37 -18.15 20.20
CA LEU A 225 49.65 -17.75 19.61
C LEU A 225 49.92 -16.32 20.07
#